data_AF-A0A847PY88-F1
#
_entry.id   AF-A0A847PY88-F1
#
_cell.length_a   1.000
_cell.length_b   1.000
_cell.length_c   1.000
_cell.angle_alpha   90.00
_cell.angle_beta   90.00
_cell.angle_gamma   90.00
#
_symmetry.space_group_name_H-M   'P 1'
#
loop_
_entity.id
_entity.type
_entity.pdbx_description
1 polymer ?
#
loop_
_entity_poly.entity_id
_entity_poly.type
_entity_poly.pdbx_seq_one_letter_code
_entity_poly.pdbx_strand_id
1 'polypeptide(L)'
;MNQDLEKLISLHDLDIMILDLGRTDILQQEVRLGLSPDMALTELTTMREQLASTIRKRWMSLYAQITARYDNAVVPVIMQRCSGCFTRLPTAVSSADDRNEQVRTCPTCGRIIYWAD
;
A
#
# COMPACT_ATOMS: atom_id res chain seq x y z
N MET A 1 3.33 -11.48 12.05
CA MET A 1 3.79 -10.58 10.98
C MET A 1 4.27 -9.27 11.61
N ASN A 2 5.15 -8.54 10.94
CA ASN A 2 5.76 -7.32 11.46
C ASN A 2 4.72 -6.20 11.57
N GLN A 3 4.60 -5.56 12.73
CA GLN A 3 3.60 -4.51 12.98
C GLN A 3 3.74 -3.29 12.05
N ASP A 4 4.95 -2.89 11.66
CA ASP A 4 5.10 -1.78 10.72
C ASP A 4 4.69 -2.17 9.31
N LEU A 5 4.94 -3.41 8.91
CA LEU A 5 4.51 -3.92 7.62
C LEU A 5 2.97 -3.95 7.53
N GLU A 6 2.30 -4.43 8.58
CA GLU A 6 0.83 -4.41 8.67
C GLU A 6 0.29 -3.00 8.52
N LYS A 7 0.85 -2.04 9.28
CA LYS A 7 0.44 -0.63 9.19
C LYS A 7 0.67 -0.03 7.81
N LEU A 8 1.77 -0.38 7.14
CA LEU A 8 2.07 0.10 5.78
C LEU A 8 1.08 -0.46 4.76
N ILE A 9 0.69 -1.73 4.88
CA ILE A 9 -0.34 -2.34 4.03
C ILE A 9 -1.67 -1.62 4.25
N SER A 10 -2.10 -1.46 5.50
CA SER A 10 -3.36 -0.76 5.81
C SER A 10 -3.35 0.71 5.38
N LEU A 11 -2.21 1.41 5.51
CA LEU A 11 -2.08 2.78 5.00
C LEU A 11 -2.22 2.81 3.47
N HIS A 12 -1.62 1.83 2.79
CA HIS A 12 -1.69 1.72 1.35
C HIS A 12 -3.13 1.45 0.87
N ASP A 13 -3.85 0.56 1.53
CA ASP A 13 -5.24 0.28 1.21
C ASP A 13 -6.13 1.52 1.37
N LEU A 14 -5.92 2.30 2.44
CA LEU A 14 -6.59 3.60 2.63
C LEU A 14 -6.27 4.59 1.52
N ASP A 15 -5.00 4.70 1.11
CA ASP A 15 -4.60 5.56 0.00
C ASP A 15 -5.25 5.16 -1.33
N ILE A 16 -5.36 3.86 -1.62
CA ILE A 16 -6.03 3.36 -2.83
C ILE A 16 -7.53 3.68 -2.79
N MET A 17 -8.20 3.45 -1.65
CA MET A 17 -9.62 3.79 -1.51
C MET A 17 -9.88 5.29 -1.70
N ILE A 18 -9.03 6.15 -1.11
CA ILE A 18 -9.11 7.60 -1.28
C ILE A 18 -8.88 7.99 -2.74
N LEU A 19 -7.88 7.40 -3.40
CA LEU A 19 -7.55 7.67 -4.80
C LEU A 19 -8.72 7.29 -5.73
N ASP A 20 -9.33 6.12 -5.51
CA ASP A 20 -10.45 5.64 -6.30
C ASP A 20 -11.69 6.53 -6.11
N LEU A 21 -12.00 6.95 -4.88
CA LEU A 21 -13.05 7.94 -4.63
C LEU A 21 -12.73 9.32 -5.24
N GLY A 22 -11.46 9.64 -5.52
CA GLY A 22 -11.10 10.86 -6.23
C GLY A 22 -11.40 10.82 -7.74
N ARG A 23 -11.66 9.63 -8.32
CA ARG A 23 -11.88 9.49 -9.76
C ARG A 23 -13.31 9.85 -10.15
N THR A 24 -13.44 10.67 -11.18
CA THR A 24 -14.73 11.25 -11.59
C THR A 24 -15.75 10.20 -12.03
N ASP A 25 -15.33 9.14 -12.70
CA ASP A 25 -16.19 8.03 -13.12
C ASP A 25 -16.78 7.25 -11.93
N ILE A 26 -15.95 6.97 -10.93
CA ILE A 26 -16.34 6.29 -9.68
C ILE A 26 -17.29 7.18 -8.88
N LEU A 27 -16.94 8.46 -8.67
CA LEU A 27 -17.79 9.44 -8.00
C LEU A 27 -19.19 9.53 -8.62
N GLN A 28 -19.25 9.65 -9.95
CA GLN A 28 -20.52 9.73 -10.66
C GLN A 28 -21.33 8.45 -10.52
N GLN A 29 -20.68 7.29 -10.46
CA GLN A 29 -21.37 6.02 -10.22
C GLN A 29 -21.94 5.94 -8.82
N GLU A 30 -21.19 6.32 -7.79
CA GLU A 30 -21.66 6.31 -6.41
C GLU A 30 -22.85 7.24 -6.18
N VAL A 31 -22.79 8.47 -6.71
CA VAL A 31 -23.91 9.42 -6.66
C VAL A 31 -25.15 8.87 -7.38
N ARG A 32 -24.98 8.23 -8.55
CA ARG A 32 -26.09 7.56 -9.26
C ARG A 32 -26.72 6.44 -8.45
N LEU A 33 -25.94 5.76 -7.61
CA LEU A 33 -26.41 4.70 -6.70
C LEU A 33 -26.99 5.25 -5.39
N GLY A 34 -27.02 6.58 -5.21
CA GLY A 34 -27.54 7.24 -4.01
C GLY A 34 -26.58 7.20 -2.82
N LEU A 35 -25.30 6.91 -3.05
CA LEU A 35 -24.26 6.94 -2.02
C LEU A 35 -23.76 8.39 -1.81
N SER A 36 -23.04 8.61 -0.70
CA SER A 36 -22.48 9.92 -0.31
C SER A 36 -20.95 9.86 -0.22
N PRO A 37 -20.24 10.08 -1.33
CA PRO A 37 -18.78 9.91 -1.40
C PRO A 37 -18.02 10.88 -0.48
N ASP A 38 -18.55 12.09 -0.27
CA ASP A 38 -17.88 13.13 0.51
C ASP A 38 -17.68 12.74 1.99
N MET A 39 -18.69 12.06 2.57
CA MET A 39 -18.60 11.57 3.95
C MET A 39 -17.58 10.45 4.05
N ALA A 40 -17.61 9.49 3.13
CA ALA A 40 -16.65 8.39 3.08
C ALA A 40 -15.21 8.91 2.90
N LEU A 41 -15.00 9.88 2.01
CA LEU A 41 -13.69 10.51 1.79
C LEU A 41 -13.15 11.18 3.06
N THR A 42 -14.03 11.89 3.79
CA THR A 42 -13.67 12.54 5.06
C THR A 42 -13.27 11.52 6.12
N GLU A 43 -14.02 10.43 6.25
CA GLU A 43 -13.74 9.35 7.20
C GLU A 43 -12.42 8.64 6.87
N LEU A 44 -12.24 8.23 5.61
CA LEU A 44 -11.02 7.57 5.14
C LEU A 44 -9.78 8.46 5.33
N THR A 45 -9.89 9.76 5.05
CA THR A 45 -8.79 10.72 5.26
C THR A 45 -8.42 10.82 6.73
N THR A 46 -9.42 10.86 7.63
CA THR A 46 -9.19 10.87 9.09
C THR A 46 -8.51 9.59 9.56
N MET A 47 -8.99 8.42 9.13
CA MET A 47 -8.38 7.12 9.47
C MET A 47 -6.93 7.02 8.97
N ARG A 48 -6.68 7.50 7.75
CA ARG A 48 -5.35 7.55 7.14
C ARG A 48 -4.39 8.41 7.95
N GLU A 49 -4.80 9.62 8.35
CA GLU A 49 -3.97 10.53 9.17
C GLU A 49 -3.65 9.93 10.54
N GLN A 50 -4.66 9.35 11.20
CA GLN A 50 -4.49 8.68 12.48
C GLN A 50 -3.50 7.53 12.36
N LEU A 51 -3.67 6.64 11.38
CA LEU A 51 -2.77 5.51 11.16
C LEU A 51 -1.35 5.97 10.85
N ALA A 52 -1.20 6.95 9.93
CA ALA A 52 0.09 7.51 9.54
C ALA A 52 0.87 8.07 10.74
N SER A 53 0.18 8.69 11.71
CA SER A 53 0.80 9.20 12.93
C SER A 53 1.43 8.12 13.81
N THR A 54 0.99 6.86 13.68
CA THR A 54 1.51 5.72 14.45
C THR A 54 2.65 4.97 13.75
N ILE A 55 2.99 5.33 12.51
CA ILE A 55 4.03 4.69 11.72
C ILE A 55 5.36 5.38 11.98
N ARG A 56 6.42 4.59 12.18
CA ARG A 56 7.77 5.12 12.41
C ARG A 56 8.21 6.00 11.25
N LYS A 57 8.80 7.17 11.56
CA LYS A 57 9.21 8.19 10.57
C LYS A 57 9.99 7.62 9.38
N ARG A 58 10.92 6.69 9.62
CA ARG A 58 11.72 6.04 8.56
C ARG A 58 10.86 5.35 7.50
N TRP A 59 9.76 4.71 7.92
CA TRP A 59 8.87 3.98 7.03
C TRP A 59 7.91 4.91 6.31
N MET A 60 7.42 5.96 6.98
CA MET A 60 6.67 7.03 6.31
C MET A 60 7.52 7.73 5.24
N SER A 61 8.80 8.00 5.50
CA SER A 61 9.70 8.58 4.50
C SER A 61 9.91 7.65 3.30
N LEU A 62 10.12 6.36 3.54
CA LEU A 62 10.22 5.37 2.46
C LEU A 62 8.92 5.29 1.65
N TYR A 63 7.78 5.19 2.33
CA TYR A 63 6.47 5.13 1.69
C TYR A 63 6.22 6.34 0.80
N ALA A 64 6.45 7.56 1.32
CA ALA A 64 6.30 8.80 0.57
C ALA A 64 7.21 8.89 -0.67
N GLN A 65 8.44 8.37 -0.57
CA GLN A 65 9.35 8.31 -1.72
C GLN A 65 8.84 7.39 -2.83
N ILE A 66 8.21 6.27 -2.45
CA ILE A 66 7.67 5.31 -3.41
C ILE A 66 6.38 5.86 -4.03
N THR A 67 5.47 6.44 -3.24
CA THR A 67 4.21 7.02 -3.74
C THR A 67 4.41 8.19 -4.69
N ALA A 68 5.53 8.92 -4.57
CA ALA A 68 5.91 9.95 -5.53
C ALA A 68 6.19 9.40 -6.95
N ARG A 69 6.41 8.08 -7.11
CA ARG A 69 6.64 7.42 -8.40
C ARG A 69 5.55 6.45 -8.80
N TYR A 70 4.84 5.86 -7.83
CA TYR A 70 3.94 4.75 -8.07
C TYR A 70 2.72 4.85 -7.15
N ASP A 71 1.52 4.74 -7.71
CA ASP A 71 0.30 4.72 -6.91
C ASP A 71 0.26 3.49 -5.99
N ASN A 72 0.82 2.35 -6.42
CA ASN A 72 0.89 1.10 -5.66
C ASN A 72 2.23 0.90 -4.92
N ALA A 73 2.41 1.58 -3.79
CA ALA A 73 3.69 1.57 -3.06
C ALA A 73 3.99 0.28 -2.30
N VAL A 74 2.95 -0.45 -1.85
CA VAL A 74 3.06 -1.70 -1.09
C VAL A 74 2.38 -2.79 -1.91
N VAL A 75 3.10 -3.88 -2.21
CA VAL A 75 2.61 -4.88 -3.16
C VAL A 75 2.93 -6.31 -2.72
N PRO A 76 2.04 -7.28 -2.98
CA PRO A 76 2.31 -8.67 -2.65
C PRO A 76 3.37 -9.28 -3.57
N VAL A 77 4.07 -10.29 -3.07
CA VAL A 77 4.91 -11.18 -3.85
C VAL A 77 4.03 -12.30 -4.41
N ILE A 78 3.97 -12.42 -5.72
CA ILE A 78 3.16 -13.43 -6.41
C ILE A 78 4.09 -14.26 -7.29
N MET A 79 4.06 -15.59 -7.14
CA MET A 79 4.93 -16.50 -7.92
C MET A 79 6.41 -16.08 -7.91
N GLN A 80 6.95 -15.73 -6.73
CA GLN A 80 8.31 -15.22 -6.53
C GLN A 80 8.62 -13.91 -7.29
N ARG A 81 7.61 -13.11 -7.65
CA ARG A 81 7.76 -11.83 -8.35
C ARG A 81 7.17 -10.68 -7.54
N CYS A 82 7.76 -9.51 -7.64
CA CYS A 82 7.12 -8.28 -7.18
C CYS A 82 5.93 -8.00 -8.10
N SER A 83 4.70 -7.95 -7.58
CA SER A 83 3.52 -7.66 -8.40
C SER A 83 3.45 -6.22 -8.94
N GLY A 84 4.32 -5.33 -8.46
CA GLY A 84 4.40 -3.95 -8.98
C GLY A 84 5.26 -3.80 -10.24
N CYS A 85 6.36 -4.56 -10.40
CA CYS A 85 7.23 -4.49 -11.58
C CYS A 85 7.39 -5.82 -12.33
N PHE A 86 6.78 -6.89 -11.82
CA PHE A 86 6.76 -8.24 -12.37
C PHE A 86 8.13 -8.94 -12.52
N THR A 87 9.22 -8.29 -12.10
CA THR A 87 10.55 -8.92 -12.03
C THR A 87 10.59 -10.01 -10.97
N ARG A 88 11.26 -11.12 -11.29
CA ARG A 88 11.51 -12.21 -10.35
C ARG A 88 12.44 -11.72 -9.25
N LEU A 89 12.04 -11.95 -8.00
CA LEU A 89 12.86 -11.61 -6.85
C LEU A 89 14.08 -12.57 -6.78
N PRO A 90 15.25 -12.08 -6.32
CA PRO A 90 16.38 -12.96 -6.06
C PRO A 90 16.01 -14.08 -5.08
N THR A 91 16.59 -15.26 -5.24
CA THR A 91 16.32 -16.43 -4.37
C THR A 91 16.54 -16.12 -2.89
N ALA A 92 17.58 -15.34 -2.57
CA ALA A 92 17.86 -14.90 -1.21
C ALA A 92 16.73 -14.07 -0.58
N VAL A 93 15.95 -13.35 -1.39
CA VAL A 93 14.79 -12.58 -0.93
C VAL A 93 13.55 -13.47 -0.89
N SER A 94 13.32 -14.26 -1.95
CA SER A 94 12.11 -15.08 -2.09
C SER A 94 12.08 -16.27 -1.15
N SER A 95 13.23 -16.83 -0.77
CA SER A 95 13.34 -18.05 0.04
C SER A 95 13.81 -17.78 1.47
N ALA A 96 13.77 -16.52 1.91
CA ALA A 96 14.14 -16.20 3.29
C ALA A 96 13.08 -16.75 4.26
N ASP A 97 13.51 -17.17 5.44
CA ASP A 97 12.61 -17.74 6.47
C ASP A 97 11.84 -16.64 7.23
N ASP A 98 12.35 -15.42 7.25
CA ASP A 98 11.82 -14.23 7.93
C ASP A 98 10.84 -13.43 7.05
N ARG A 99 10.08 -14.11 6.16
CA ARG A 99 9.05 -13.46 5.35
C ARG A 99 8.06 -12.73 6.24
N ASN A 100 7.76 -11.48 5.89
CA ASN A 100 6.88 -10.60 6.66
C ASN A 100 7.31 -10.31 8.10
N GLU A 101 8.48 -10.76 8.57
CA GLU A 101 9.00 -10.44 9.90
C GLU A 101 9.73 -9.08 9.92
N GLN A 102 10.01 -8.54 8.73
CA GLN A 102 10.58 -7.22 8.53
C GLN A 102 10.02 -6.54 7.27
N VAL A 103 10.05 -5.22 7.24
CA VAL A 103 9.75 -4.44 6.03
C VAL A 103 10.88 -4.64 5.03
N ARG A 104 10.54 -5.10 3.83
CA ARG A 104 11.46 -5.30 2.71
C ARG A 104 10.99 -4.54 1.49
N THR A 105 11.93 -4.21 0.62
CA THR A 105 11.63 -3.61 -0.68
C THR A 105 12.08 -4.50 -1.82
N CYS A 106 11.41 -4.36 -2.97
CA CYS A 106 11.87 -4.95 -4.21
C CYS A 106 13.23 -4.34 -4.59
N PRO A 107 14.29 -5.14 -4.80
CA PRO A 107 15.61 -4.60 -5.16
C PRO A 107 15.63 -3.96 -6.55
N THR A 108 14.62 -4.22 -7.39
CA THR A 108 14.52 -3.67 -8.74
C THR A 108 13.78 -2.33 -8.79
N CYS A 109 12.61 -2.22 -8.16
CA CYS A 109 11.76 -1.02 -8.29
C CYS A 109 11.59 -0.23 -6.99
N GLY A 110 12.06 -0.76 -5.86
CA GLY A 110 12.00 -0.09 -4.55
C GLY A 110 10.66 -0.18 -3.81
N ARG A 111 9.58 -0.70 -4.41
CA ARG A 111 8.29 -0.88 -3.73
C ARG A 111 8.42 -1.78 -2.51
N ILE A 112 7.65 -1.52 -1.46
CA ILE A 112 7.57 -2.39 -0.29
C ILE A 112 6.88 -3.68 -0.71
N ILE A 113 7.45 -4.82 -0.32
CA ILE A 113 6.94 -6.15 -0.66
C ILE A 113 6.53 -6.92 0.58
N TYR A 114 5.47 -7.71 0.45
CA TYR A 114 5.00 -8.65 1.48
C TYR A 114 4.52 -9.95 0.84
N TRP A 115 4.47 -11.01 1.62
CA TRP A 115 3.96 -12.32 1.22
C TRP A 115 2.52 -12.45 1.74
N ALA A 116 1.59 -12.84 0.87
CA ALA A 116 0.16 -12.95 1.22
C ALA A 116 -0.31 -14.42 1.26
N ASP A 117 0.63 -15.33 1.06
CA ASP A 117 0.52 -16.79 1.12
C ASP A 117 0.37 -17.33 2.55
#